data_AF-A0A8S4RS99-F1
#
_entry.id   AF-A0A8S4RS99-F1
#
_cell.length_a   1.000
_cell.length_b   1.000
_cell.length_c   1.000
_cell.angle_alpha   90.00
_cell.angle_beta   90.00
_cell.angle_gamma   90.00
#
_symmetry.space_group_name_H-M   'P 1'
#
loop_
_entity.id
_entity.type
_entity.pdbx_description
1 polymer ?
#
loop_
_entity_poly.entity_id
_entity_poly.type
_entity_poly.pdbx_seq_one_letter_code
_entity_poly.pdbx_strand_id
1 'polypeptide(L)'
;MGLIRRLKVTQRAMERGMLRVSLRDRIRNEEIRRRTRVTDIAQRVAKLKWQWAGHIARRTDGRWGLKVLEWRPRTGKRSVGRPQTRWTAKISESLGAAGGKRPRTVDCGTPYKRPMSNSGHPLV
;
A
#
# COMPACT_ATOMS: atom_id res chain seq x y z
N MET A 1 11.23 -4.26 -19.89
CA MET A 1 9.93 -5.01 -19.86
C MET A 1 9.52 -5.28 -18.41
N GLY A 2 8.39 -4.73 -17.93
CA GLY A 2 7.99 -4.85 -16.52
C GLY A 2 7.53 -6.26 -16.09
N LEU A 3 7.75 -6.62 -14.83
CA LEU A 3 7.44 -7.93 -14.22
C LEU A 3 5.98 -8.37 -14.42
N ILE A 4 5.04 -7.44 -14.27
CA ILE A 4 3.60 -7.70 -14.44
C ILE A 4 3.27 -8.21 -15.85
N ARG A 5 3.97 -7.72 -16.88
CA ARG A 5 3.76 -8.17 -18.26
C ARG A 5 4.15 -9.63 -18.42
N ARG A 6 5.27 -10.06 -17.83
CA ARG A 6 5.72 -11.47 -17.88
C ARG A 6 4.71 -12.39 -17.21
N LEU A 7 4.22 -12.01 -16.03
CA LEU A 7 3.18 -12.75 -15.30
C LEU A 7 1.87 -12.86 -16.08
N LYS A 8 1.46 -11.80 -16.78
CA LYS A 8 0.27 -11.84 -17.64
C LYS A 8 0.45 -12.79 -18.83
N VAL A 9 1.65 -12.83 -19.42
CA VAL A 9 1.95 -13.74 -20.54
C VAL A 9 1.92 -15.19 -20.09
N THR A 10 2.54 -15.52 -18.95
CA THR A 10 2.51 -16.88 -18.40
C THR A 10 1.09 -17.30 -18.05
N GLN A 11 0.30 -16.45 -17.40
CA GLN A 11 -1.12 -16.72 -17.12
C GLN A 11 -1.90 -17.07 -18.39
N ARG A 12 -1.77 -16.27 -19.47
CA ARG A 12 -2.46 -16.53 -20.74
C ARG A 12 -2.04 -17.84 -21.40
N ALA A 13 -0.77 -18.22 -21.29
CA ALA A 13 -0.29 -19.49 -21.81
C ALA A 13 -0.91 -20.67 -21.04
N MET A 14 -0.96 -20.58 -19.71
CA MET A 14 -1.58 -21.59 -18.86
C MET A 14 -3.09 -21.71 -19.11
N GLU A 15 -3.82 -20.59 -19.20
CA GLU A 15 -5.27 -20.57 -19.47
C GLU A 15 -5.61 -21.25 -20.81
N ARG A 16 -4.78 -21.04 -21.84
CA ARG A 16 -4.95 -21.74 -23.13
C ARG A 16 -4.65 -23.22 -23.04
N GLY A 17 -3.61 -23.60 -22.31
CA GLY A 17 -3.28 -25.00 -22.05
C GLY A 17 -4.41 -25.75 -21.34
N MET A 18 -5.02 -25.13 -20.32
CA MET A 18 -6.15 -25.69 -19.59
C MET A 18 -7.37 -25.96 -20.49
N LEU A 19 -7.64 -25.07 -21.43
CA LEU A 19 -8.76 -25.21 -22.37
C LEU A 19 -8.40 -25.98 -23.65
N ARG A 20 -7.15 -26.41 -23.80
CA ARG A 20 -6.61 -27.01 -25.04
C ARG A 20 -6.86 -26.16 -26.29
N VAL A 21 -6.84 -24.84 -26.15
CA VAL A 21 -7.09 -23.87 -27.23
C VAL A 21 -5.77 -23.41 -27.83
N SER A 22 -5.68 -23.44 -29.16
CA SER A 22 -4.53 -22.97 -29.92
C SER A 22 -4.66 -21.49 -30.28
N LEU A 23 -3.56 -20.88 -30.72
CA LEU A 23 -3.59 -19.50 -31.26
C LEU A 23 -4.36 -19.41 -32.60
N ARG A 24 -4.53 -20.55 -33.30
CA ARG A 24 -5.23 -20.61 -34.60
C ARG A 24 -6.73 -20.45 -34.44
N ASP A 25 -7.27 -20.83 -33.28
CA ASP A 25 -8.71 -20.73 -32.99
C ASP A 25 -9.17 -19.26 -32.82
N ARG A 26 -8.22 -18.30 -32.76
CA ARG A 26 -8.46 -16.85 -32.67
C ARG A 26 -9.48 -16.45 -31.59
N ILE A 27 -9.60 -17.25 -30.53
CA ILE A 27 -10.51 -16.99 -29.42
C ILE A 27 -10.03 -15.77 -28.64
N ARG A 28 -10.95 -14.84 -28.37
CA ARG A 28 -10.67 -13.63 -27.60
C ARG A 28 -10.23 -13.99 -26.18
N ASN A 29 -9.27 -13.24 -25.63
CA ASN A 29 -8.78 -13.48 -24.27
C ASN A 29 -9.88 -13.29 -23.21
N GLU A 30 -10.86 -12.42 -23.47
CA GLU A 30 -12.03 -12.22 -22.59
C GLU A 30 -12.87 -13.49 -22.47
N GLU A 31 -13.05 -14.21 -23.57
CA GLU A 31 -13.79 -15.47 -23.61
C GLU A 31 -13.05 -16.58 -22.84
N ILE A 32 -11.74 -16.68 -23.02
CA ILE A 32 -10.87 -17.61 -22.27
C ILE A 32 -10.98 -17.34 -20.76
N ARG A 33 -10.99 -16.06 -20.36
CA ARG A 33 -11.16 -15.64 -18.96
C ARG A 33 -12.55 -15.97 -18.42
N ARG A 34 -13.59 -15.75 -19.22
CA ARG A 34 -14.98 -16.09 -18.86
C ARG A 34 -15.13 -17.59 -18.57
N ARG A 35 -14.51 -18.44 -19.39
CA ARG A 35 -14.55 -19.90 -19.22
C ARG A 35 -13.75 -20.38 -18.02
N THR A 36 -12.53 -19.87 -17.85
CA THR A 36 -11.63 -20.30 -16.77
C THR A 36 -12.00 -19.71 -15.41
N ARG A 37 -12.67 -18.55 -15.36
CA ARG A 37 -13.03 -17.81 -14.13
C ARG A 37 -11.81 -17.46 -13.25
N VAL A 38 -10.61 -17.48 -13.83
CA VAL A 38 -9.36 -17.18 -13.13
C VAL A 38 -9.22 -15.66 -12.97
N THR A 39 -8.85 -15.21 -11.77
CA THR A 39 -8.63 -13.79 -11.48
C THR A 39 -7.38 -13.26 -12.20
N ASP A 40 -7.40 -12.01 -12.67
CA ASP A 40 -6.23 -11.40 -13.31
C ASP A 40 -5.06 -11.29 -12.31
N ILE A 41 -3.88 -11.77 -12.72
CA ILE A 41 -2.70 -11.79 -11.86
C ILE A 41 -2.28 -10.39 -11.40
N ALA A 42 -2.50 -9.34 -12.20
CA ALA A 42 -2.16 -7.99 -11.76
C ALA A 42 -3.07 -7.52 -10.64
N GLN A 43 -4.37 -7.85 -10.70
CA GLN A 43 -5.30 -7.58 -9.60
C GLN A 43 -4.91 -8.35 -8.34
N ARG A 44 -4.53 -9.64 -8.49
CA ARG A 44 -4.09 -10.46 -7.35
C ARG A 44 -2.82 -9.90 -6.71
N VAL A 45 -1.82 -9.54 -7.51
CA VAL A 45 -0.57 -8.92 -7.04
C VAL A 45 -0.85 -7.59 -6.35
N ALA A 46 -1.71 -6.74 -6.92
CA ALA A 46 -2.08 -5.47 -6.29
C ALA A 46 -2.79 -5.70 -4.95
N LYS A 47 -3.72 -6.64 -4.88
CA LYS A 47 -4.42 -7.01 -3.64
C LYS A 47 -3.44 -7.50 -2.59
N LEU A 48 -2.54 -8.42 -2.93
CA LEU A 48 -1.51 -8.94 -2.01
C LEU A 48 -0.58 -7.84 -1.52
N LYS A 49 -0.15 -6.94 -2.41
CA LYS A 49 0.68 -5.78 -2.06
C LYS A 49 -0.01 -4.90 -1.02
N TRP A 50 -1.28 -4.57 -1.22
CA TRP A 50 -2.02 -3.72 -0.28
C TRP A 50 -2.40 -4.44 1.01
N GLN A 51 -2.69 -5.74 0.95
CA GLN A 51 -2.90 -6.57 2.15
C GLN A 51 -1.64 -6.61 3.02
N TRP A 52 -0.47 -6.80 2.41
CA TRP A 52 0.80 -6.74 3.11
C TRP A 52 1.07 -5.35 3.69
N ALA A 53 0.89 -4.29 2.90
CA ALA A 53 1.07 -2.92 3.36
C ALA A 53 0.15 -2.59 4.56
N GLY A 54 -1.10 -3.04 4.52
CA GLY A 54 -2.04 -2.92 5.63
C GLY A 54 -1.67 -3.75 6.85
N HIS A 55 -1.14 -4.95 6.65
CA HIS A 55 -0.62 -5.79 7.74
C HIS A 55 0.53 -5.10 8.46
N ILE A 56 1.50 -4.56 7.71
CA ILE A 56 2.61 -3.80 8.30
C ILE A 56 2.10 -2.53 9.00
N ALA A 57 1.12 -1.83 8.42
CA ALA A 57 0.55 -0.62 9.03
C ALA A 57 -0.20 -0.86 10.36
N ARG A 58 -0.72 -2.06 10.60
CA ARG A 58 -1.43 -2.43 11.84
C ARG A 58 -0.52 -3.02 12.92
N ARG A 59 0.70 -3.42 12.57
CA ARG A 59 1.70 -3.92 13.51
C ARG A 59 2.18 -2.79 14.42
N THR A 60 2.21 -3.03 15.73
CA THR A 60 2.68 -2.06 16.75
C THR A 60 4.04 -2.43 17.33
N ASP A 61 4.73 -3.38 16.70
CA ASP A 61 5.90 -4.10 17.21
C ASP A 61 7.21 -3.25 17.23
N GLY A 62 7.13 -1.93 16.98
CA GLY A 62 8.28 -1.00 16.98
C GLY A 62 9.39 -1.27 15.94
N ARG A 63 9.24 -2.31 15.10
CA ARG A 63 10.22 -2.71 14.08
C ARG A 63 10.29 -1.70 12.93
N TRP A 64 11.36 -1.79 12.15
CA TRP A 64 11.66 -0.93 11.00
C TRP A 64 10.47 -0.65 10.06
N GLY A 65 9.54 -1.60 9.90
CA GLY A 65 8.34 -1.43 9.10
C GLY A 65 7.47 -0.22 9.49
N LEU A 66 7.25 0.02 10.78
CA LEU A 66 6.50 1.19 11.26
C LEU A 66 7.30 2.47 11.02
N LYS A 67 8.61 2.44 11.33
CA LYS A 67 9.52 3.58 11.14
C LYS A 67 9.54 4.03 9.67
N VAL A 68 9.58 3.09 8.73
CA VAL A 68 9.54 3.38 7.27
C VAL A 68 8.17 3.91 6.84
N LEU A 69 7.07 3.41 7.41
CA LEU A 69 5.71 3.88 7.12
C LEU A 69 5.45 5.31 7.63
N GLU A 70 6.02 5.66 8.77
CA GLU A 70 5.93 6.99 9.38
C GLU A 70 7.02 7.95 8.91
N TRP A 71 8.06 7.42 8.25
CA TRP A 71 9.23 8.17 7.83
C TRP A 71 8.82 9.33 6.91
N ARG A 72 9.28 10.52 7.29
CA ARG A 72 9.20 11.73 6.47
C ARG A 72 10.63 12.18 6.18
N PRO A 73 11.05 12.27 4.91
CA PRO A 73 12.27 12.96 4.58
C PRO A 73 12.14 14.40 5.05
N ARG A 74 12.93 14.77 6.06
CA ARG A 74 12.92 16.10 6.69
C ARG A 74 13.87 17.08 6.01
N THR A 75 14.37 16.72 4.84
CA THR A 75 15.35 17.50 4.08
C THR A 75 14.65 18.73 3.46
N GLY A 76 14.49 19.80 4.24
CA GLY A 76 13.96 21.09 3.76
C GLY A 76 13.06 21.85 4.74
N LYS A 77 12.70 23.08 4.38
CA LYS A 77 11.73 23.92 5.10
C LYS A 77 10.33 23.29 5.02
N ARG A 78 9.55 23.32 6.10
CA ARG A 78 8.15 22.84 6.07
C ARG A 78 7.35 23.64 5.04
N SER A 79 6.62 22.95 4.16
CA SER A 79 5.65 23.61 3.27
C SER A 79 4.57 24.31 4.10
N VAL A 80 4.25 25.56 3.78
CA VAL A 80 3.09 26.27 4.34
C VAL A 80 1.83 25.66 3.72
N GLY A 81 0.94 25.10 4.54
CA GLY A 81 -0.28 24.42 4.07
C GLY A 81 -0.47 23.00 4.60
N ARG A 82 -1.34 22.20 3.95
CA ARG A 82 -1.68 20.84 4.40
C ARG A 82 -0.42 19.96 4.42
N PRO A 83 -0.09 19.29 5.55
CA PRO A 83 1.05 18.39 5.62
C PRO A 83 0.94 17.27 4.58
N GLN A 84 2.07 16.86 4.00
CA GLN A 84 2.07 15.74 3.05
C GLN A 84 1.47 14.47 3.66
N THR A 85 0.61 13.81 2.87
CA THR A 85 -0.11 12.58 3.25
C THR A 85 0.88 11.48 3.58
N ARG A 86 0.76 10.93 4.80
CA ARG A 86 1.60 9.81 5.27
C ARG A 86 1.31 8.55 4.44
N TRP A 87 2.30 7.66 4.35
CA TRP A 87 2.08 6.35 3.71
C TRP A 87 1.03 5.53 4.47
N THR A 88 1.02 5.60 5.80
CA THR A 88 -0.08 5.05 6.63
C THR A 88 -1.44 5.57 6.21
N ALA A 89 -1.57 6.86 5.90
CA ALA A 89 -2.83 7.45 5.47
C ALA A 89 -3.24 6.98 4.06
N LYS A 90 -2.31 6.92 3.10
CA LYS A 90 -2.58 6.36 1.75
C LYS A 90 -2.95 4.88 1.79
N ILE A 91 -2.31 4.11 2.65
CA ILE A 91 -2.61 2.69 2.88
C ILE A 91 -3.99 2.56 3.52
N SER A 92 -4.32 3.42 4.49
CA SER A 92 -5.63 3.45 5.15
C SER A 92 -6.77 3.85 4.19
N GLU A 93 -6.52 4.78 3.29
CA GLU A 93 -7.46 5.16 2.22
C GLU A 93 -7.72 4.00 1.27
N SER A 94 -6.64 3.34 0.82
CA SER A 94 -6.71 2.18 -0.08
C SER A 94 -7.40 0.96 0.56
N LEU A 95 -7.31 0.82 1.89
CA LEU A 95 -7.94 -0.25 2.68
C LEU A 95 -9.35 0.10 3.17
N GLY A 96 -9.63 1.38 3.39
CA GLY A 96 -10.94 1.90 3.80
C GLY A 96 -11.97 1.76 2.68
N ALA A 97 -11.54 1.92 1.42
CA ALA A 97 -12.32 1.53 0.25
C ALA A 97 -12.66 0.02 0.22
N ALA A 98 -11.96 -0.81 0.99
CA ALA A 98 -12.16 -2.25 1.12
C ALA A 98 -12.70 -2.68 2.51
N GLY A 99 -13.24 -1.76 3.31
CA GLY A 99 -13.94 -2.06 4.57
C GLY A 99 -13.05 -2.31 5.81
N GLY A 100 -11.76 -1.98 5.77
CA GLY A 100 -10.85 -2.16 6.92
C GLY A 100 -10.87 -0.99 7.92
N LYS A 101 -10.98 -1.29 9.23
CA LYS A 101 -10.92 -0.28 10.31
C LYS A 101 -9.63 0.55 10.26
N ARG A 102 -9.76 1.87 10.47
CA ARG A 102 -8.64 2.83 10.51
C ARG A 102 -7.60 2.39 11.57
N PRO A 103 -6.29 2.30 11.25
CA PRO A 103 -5.27 2.14 12.27
C PRO A 103 -5.28 3.37 13.18
N ARG A 104 -5.20 3.15 14.51
CA ARG A 104 -5.08 4.24 15.48
C ARG A 104 -3.85 5.07 15.12
N THR A 105 -4.05 6.31 14.71
CA THR A 105 -2.99 7.30 14.71
C THR A 105 -2.53 7.44 16.14
N VAL A 106 -1.28 7.04 16.42
CA VAL A 106 -0.59 7.58 17.58
C VAL A 106 -0.48 9.08 17.33
N ASP A 107 -1.28 9.86 18.06
CA ASP A 107 -1.09 11.30 18.13
C ASP A 107 0.30 11.50 18.75
N CYS A 108 1.29 11.74 17.89
CA CYS A 108 2.60 12.24 18.32
C CYS A 108 2.54 13.74 18.69
N GLY A 109 1.34 14.25 18.98
CA GLY A 109 1.09 15.56 19.57
C GLY A 109 1.32 15.54 21.07
N THR A 110 2.52 15.18 21.52
CA THR A 110 3.00 15.75 22.79
C THR A 110 3.70 17.05 22.41
N PRO A 111 3.15 18.23 22.77
CA PRO A 111 3.89 19.46 22.63
C PRO A 111 5.14 19.32 23.46
N TYR A 112 6.31 19.57 22.87
CA TYR A 112 7.54 19.72 23.63
C TYR A 112 7.28 20.81 24.69
N LYS A 113 7.12 20.41 25.96
CA LYS A 113 7.10 21.39 27.06
C LYS A 113 8.51 21.97 27.09
N ARG A 114 8.65 23.28 26.81
CA ARG A 114 9.93 23.98 27.06
C ARG A 114 10.28 23.75 28.54
N PRO A 115 11.53 23.39 28.86
CA PRO A 115 11.97 23.40 30.24
C PRO A 115 11.80 24.82 30.80
N MET A 116 11.08 24.91 31.91
CA MET A 116 10.77 26.16 32.61
C MET A 116 11.80 26.32 33.74
N SER A 117 12.21 27.56 34.02
CA SER A 117 12.95 27.86 35.24
C SER A 117 12.07 27.64 36.48
N ASN A 118 12.68 27.52 37.67
CA ASN A 118 11.94 27.50 38.95
C ASN A 118 11.09 28.77 39.20
N SER A 119 11.34 29.85 38.46
CA SER A 119 10.56 31.09 38.45
C SER A 119 9.44 31.12 37.42
N GLY A 120 9.22 30.03 36.68
CA GLY A 120 8.10 29.91 35.73
C GLY A 120 8.30 30.62 34.39
N HIS A 121 9.54 30.93 34.00
CA HIS A 121 9.84 31.52 32.69
C HIS A 121 10.49 30.50 31.73
N PRO A 122 10.25 30.59 30.41
CA PRO A 122 10.90 29.72 29.44
C PRO A 122 12.40 30.04 29.35
N LEU A 123 13.24 29.01 29.34
CA LEU A 123 14.65 29.18 29.01
C LEU A 123 14.74 29.69 27.55
N VAL A 124 15.37 30.86 27.37
CA VAL A 124 15.55 31.55 26.08
C VAL A 124 16.47 30.74 25.18
#